data_AF-A0A858RRQ9-F1
#
_entry.id   AF-A0A858RRQ9-F1
#
_cell.length_a   1.000
_cell.length_b   1.000
_cell.length_c   1.000
_cell.angle_alpha   90.00
_cell.angle_beta   90.00
_cell.angle_gamma   90.00
#
_symmetry.space_group_name_H-M   'P 1'
#
loop_
_entity.id
_entity.type
_entity.pdbx_description
1 polymer ?
#
loop_
_entity_poly.entity_id
_entity_poly.type
_entity_poly.pdbx_seq_one_letter_code
_entity_poly.pdbx_strand_id
1 'polypeptide(L)'
;MTPFAKAALCHQGLRSAWSFAEIVEAHAQSGYVVVTPEICLLFRAVRRDWSEAELCDPLLYSPEPDCWHVWLLAGDYRQAMRWMPFPLPWVSFHRRGKWRVMEMEEVELLVGSRPRRSSQGRM
;
A
#
# COMPACT_ATOMS: atom_id res chain seq x y z
N MET A 1 17.04 -8.67 4.67
CA MET A 1 15.72 -8.57 5.31
C MET A 1 14.66 -8.71 4.24
N THR A 2 13.67 -9.59 4.41
CA THR A 2 12.59 -9.79 3.43
C THR A 2 11.65 -8.57 3.39
N PRO A 3 10.88 -8.36 2.30
CA PRO A 3 9.85 -7.32 2.27
C PRO A 3 8.84 -7.43 3.41
N PHE A 4 8.44 -8.65 3.79
CA PHE A 4 7.54 -8.89 4.92
C PHE A 4 8.15 -8.47 6.27
N ALA A 5 9.42 -8.79 6.53
CA ALA A 5 10.10 -8.35 7.73
C ALA A 5 10.29 -6.81 7.76
N LYS A 6 10.56 -6.21 6.59
CA LYS A 6 10.63 -4.74 6.44
C LYS A 6 9.27 -4.09 6.72
N ALA A 7 8.18 -4.72 6.29
CA ALA A 7 6.82 -4.30 6.56
C ALA A 7 6.51 -4.33 8.06
N ALA A 8 6.80 -5.44 8.73
CA ALA A 8 6.64 -5.58 10.18
C ALA A 8 7.41 -4.50 10.96
N LEU A 9 8.66 -4.24 10.57
CA LEU A 9 9.48 -3.17 11.17
C LEU A 9 8.88 -1.78 10.93
N CYS A 10 8.36 -1.51 9.74
CA CYS A 10 7.69 -0.24 9.42
C CYS A 10 6.43 -0.05 10.28
N HIS A 11 5.64 -1.11 10.49
CA HIS A 11 4.42 -1.07 11.30
C HIS A 11 4.68 -0.65 12.74
N GLN A 12 5.79 -1.08 13.33
CA GLN A 12 6.18 -0.67 14.70
C GLN A 12 6.29 0.85 14.86
N GLY A 13 6.61 1.58 13.78
CA GLY A 13 6.68 3.05 13.79
C GLY A 13 5.34 3.76 13.62
N LEU A 14 4.26 3.07 13.24
CA LEU A 14 2.96 3.67 12.92
C LEU A 14 2.12 4.01 14.17
N ARG A 15 2.49 3.52 15.35
CA ARG A 15 1.68 3.64 16.59
C ARG A 15 0.21 3.23 16.38
N SER A 16 0.00 2.21 15.55
CA SER A 16 -1.33 1.66 15.28
C SER A 16 -1.91 1.04 16.56
N ALA A 17 -3.24 1.10 16.71
CA ALA A 17 -3.96 0.37 17.75
C ALA A 17 -3.91 -1.16 17.55
N TRP A 18 -3.55 -1.60 16.34
CA TRP A 18 -3.52 -3.00 15.92
C TRP A 18 -2.08 -3.52 15.87
N SER A 19 -1.88 -4.78 16.25
CA SER A 19 -0.64 -5.48 15.99
C SER A 19 -0.45 -5.74 14.49
N PHE A 20 0.80 -5.97 14.08
CA PHE A 20 1.08 -6.29 12.68
C PHE A 20 0.36 -7.58 12.23
N ALA A 21 0.23 -8.57 13.12
CA ALA A 21 -0.46 -9.82 12.82
C ALA A 21 -1.96 -9.61 12.59
N GLU A 22 -2.63 -8.83 13.45
CA GLU A 22 -4.04 -8.47 13.28
C GLU A 22 -4.28 -7.68 12.00
N ILE A 23 -3.36 -6.78 11.63
CA ILE A 23 -3.44 -6.06 10.36
C ILE A 23 -3.33 -7.01 9.15
N VAL A 24 -2.40 -7.96 9.19
CA VAL A 24 -2.26 -8.98 8.13
C VAL A 24 -3.54 -9.81 8.04
N GLU A 25 -4.08 -10.28 9.16
CA GLU A 25 -5.31 -11.06 9.21
C GLU A 25 -6.52 -10.27 8.69
N ALA A 26 -6.71 -9.04 9.16
CA ALA A 26 -7.78 -8.17 8.70
C ALA A 26 -7.74 -7.94 7.18
N HIS A 27 -6.55 -7.68 6.62
CA HIS A 27 -6.40 -7.53 5.17
C HIS A 27 -6.58 -8.84 4.42
N ALA A 28 -6.32 -10.00 5.03
CA ALA A 28 -6.64 -11.28 4.41
C ALA A 28 -8.15 -11.55 4.38
N GLN A 29 -8.93 -10.95 5.28
CA GLN A 29 -10.39 -11.12 5.37
C GLN A 29 -11.17 -10.15 4.47
N SER A 30 -10.80 -8.86 4.45
CA SER A 30 -11.57 -7.79 3.81
C SER A 30 -10.82 -7.04 2.70
N GLY A 31 -9.58 -7.44 2.42
CA GLY A 31 -8.72 -6.80 1.44
C GLY A 31 -7.80 -7.79 0.75
N TYR A 32 -6.53 -7.44 0.64
CA TYR A 32 -5.52 -8.24 -0.02
C TYR A 32 -4.18 -8.16 0.70
N VAL A 33 -3.53 -9.33 0.79
CA VAL A 33 -2.16 -9.48 1.27
C VAL A 33 -1.33 -10.12 0.17
N VAL A 34 -0.34 -9.40 -0.32
CA VAL A 34 0.58 -9.88 -1.37
C VAL A 34 1.99 -9.90 -0.81
N VAL A 35 2.57 -11.10 -0.76
CA VAL A 35 3.94 -11.30 -0.30
C VAL A 35 4.71 -12.05 -1.38
N THR A 36 5.74 -11.41 -1.90
CA THR A 36 6.68 -11.94 -2.90
C THR A 36 8.11 -11.63 -2.43
N PRO A 37 9.14 -12.18 -3.10
CA PRO A 37 10.52 -11.76 -2.84
C PRO A 37 10.77 -10.25 -3.05
N GLU A 38 9.98 -9.59 -3.91
CA GLU A 38 10.16 -8.19 -4.31
C GLU A 38 9.32 -7.20 -3.48
N ILE A 39 8.14 -7.63 -3.02
CA ILE A 39 7.19 -6.77 -2.31
C ILE A 39 6.46 -7.47 -1.15
N CYS A 40 6.07 -6.67 -0.17
CA CYS A 40 4.99 -6.95 0.76
C CYS A 40 3.99 -5.79 0.65
N LEU A 41 2.75 -6.11 0.28
CA LEU A 41 1.68 -5.14 0.05
C LEU A 41 0.43 -5.58 0.81
N LEU A 42 -0.06 -4.71 1.69
CA LEU A 42 -1.33 -4.83 2.37
C LEU A 42 -2.20 -3.66 1.90
N PHE A 43 -3.33 -3.99 1.30
CA PHE A 43 -4.21 -3.00 0.69
C PHE A 43 -5.65 -3.49 0.64
N ARG A 44 -6.59 -2.55 0.52
CA ARG A 44 -8.02 -2.85 0.48
C ARG A 44 -8.79 -1.81 -0.32
N ALA A 45 -9.96 -2.20 -0.81
CA ALA A 45 -10.86 -1.31 -1.52
C ALA A 45 -11.67 -0.49 -0.51
N VAL A 46 -11.69 0.83 -0.69
CA VAL A 46 -12.33 1.80 0.21
C VAL A 46 -13.02 2.89 -0.61
N ARG A 47 -13.69 3.84 0.07
CA ARG A 47 -14.09 5.10 -0.56
C ARG A 47 -13.00 6.16 -0.36
N ARG A 48 -12.75 6.97 -1.38
CA ARG A 48 -11.77 8.07 -1.33
C ARG A 48 -12.13 9.17 -0.32
N ASP A 49 -13.42 9.28 0.02
CA ASP A 49 -13.96 10.28 0.95
C ASP A 49 -13.97 9.83 2.41
N TRP A 50 -13.49 8.60 2.70
CA TRP A 50 -13.29 8.15 4.07
C TRP A 50 -12.30 9.03 4.81
N SER A 51 -12.65 9.34 6.05
CA SER A 51 -11.80 10.02 7.01
C SER A 51 -10.58 9.16 7.37
N GLU A 52 -9.55 9.80 7.93
CA GLU A 52 -8.37 9.09 8.42
C GLU A 52 -8.74 8.03 9.48
N ALA A 53 -9.73 8.30 10.34
CA ALA A 53 -10.19 7.35 11.33
C ALA A 53 -10.80 6.09 10.69
N GLU A 54 -11.62 6.24 9.65
CA GLU A 54 -12.19 5.12 8.90
C GLU A 54 -11.10 4.34 8.16
N LEU A 55 -10.13 5.04 7.56
CA LEU A 55 -8.98 4.40 6.91
C LEU A 55 -8.08 3.65 7.88
N CYS A 56 -7.99 4.09 9.15
CA CYS A 56 -7.21 3.45 10.21
C CYS A 56 -7.94 2.27 10.90
N ASP A 57 -9.19 1.97 10.55
CA ASP A 57 -9.86 0.76 10.99
C ASP A 57 -9.82 -0.29 9.86
N PRO A 58 -8.94 -1.31 9.93
CA PRO A 58 -8.71 -2.29 8.87
C PRO A 58 -9.91 -3.23 8.62
N LEU A 59 -10.90 -3.26 9.51
CA LEU A 59 -12.08 -4.13 9.41
C LEU A 59 -13.22 -3.48 8.63
N LEU A 60 -13.21 -2.15 8.46
CA LEU A 60 -14.19 -1.46 7.64
C LEU A 60 -14.07 -1.85 6.16
N TYR A 61 -15.21 -2.01 5.50
CA TYR A 61 -15.29 -2.24 4.06
C TYR A 61 -16.42 -1.40 3.46
N SER A 62 -16.30 -1.10 2.17
CA SER A 62 -17.35 -0.41 1.42
C SER A 62 -17.96 -1.34 0.38
N PRO A 63 -19.30 -1.38 0.23
CA PRO A 63 -19.94 -2.06 -0.89
C PRO A 63 -19.74 -1.33 -2.23
N GLU A 64 -19.37 -0.04 -2.20
CA GLU A 64 -19.19 0.81 -3.38
C GLU A 64 -17.82 1.50 -3.34
N PRO A 65 -16.70 0.74 -3.42
CA PRO A 65 -15.37 1.32 -3.34
C PRO A 65 -15.00 2.03 -4.65
N ASP A 66 -14.30 3.16 -4.53
CA ASP A 66 -13.73 3.90 -5.66
C ASP A 66 -12.21 4.11 -5.52
N CYS A 67 -11.60 3.60 -4.45
CA CYS A 67 -10.19 3.83 -4.12
C CYS A 67 -9.50 2.60 -3.55
N TRP A 68 -8.26 2.34 -3.98
CA TRP A 68 -7.37 1.41 -3.30
C TRP A 68 -6.65 2.11 -2.15
N HIS A 69 -6.87 1.68 -0.92
CA HIS A 69 -6.05 2.12 0.21
C HIS A 69 -4.87 1.17 0.41
N VAL A 70 -3.65 1.68 0.23
CA VAL A 70 -2.42 0.98 0.57
C VAL A 70 -2.08 1.27 2.02
N TRP A 71 -2.43 0.31 2.88
CA TRP A 71 -2.11 0.36 4.30
C TRP A 71 -0.60 0.30 4.51
N LEU A 72 0.05 -0.66 3.85
CA LEU A 72 1.48 -0.84 3.96
C LEU A 72 2.07 -1.41 2.67
N LEU A 73 3.19 -0.82 2.26
CA LEU A 73 3.99 -1.30 1.14
C LEU A 73 5.48 -1.27 1.50
N ALA A 74 6.13 -2.42 1.38
CA ALA A 74 7.57 -2.56 1.46
C ALA A 74 8.08 -3.25 0.19
N GLY A 75 9.02 -2.62 -0.53
CA GLY A 75 9.60 -3.17 -1.75
C GLY A 75 9.49 -2.24 -2.95
N ASP A 76 9.42 -2.82 -4.15
CA ASP A 76 9.25 -2.09 -5.41
C ASP A 76 7.78 -1.70 -5.66
N TYR A 77 7.44 -0.44 -5.42
CA TYR A 77 6.09 0.08 -5.64
C TYR A 77 5.60 -0.02 -7.08
N ARG A 78 6.51 -0.12 -8.06
CA ARG A 78 6.14 -0.27 -9.47
C ARG A 78 5.53 -1.63 -9.76
N GLN A 79 5.97 -2.64 -9.02
CA GLN A 79 5.41 -3.98 -9.10
C GLN A 79 4.11 -4.07 -8.30
N ALA A 80 4.03 -3.37 -7.16
CA ALA A 80 2.86 -3.38 -6.28
C ALA A 80 1.55 -3.06 -6.99
N MET A 81 1.52 -2.05 -7.87
CA MET A 81 0.29 -1.65 -8.56
C MET A 81 -0.28 -2.75 -9.48
N ARG A 82 0.57 -3.64 -10.01
CA ARG A 82 0.14 -4.76 -10.88
C ARG A 82 -0.64 -5.84 -10.14
N TRP A 83 -0.61 -5.83 -8.81
CA TRP A 83 -1.30 -6.79 -7.98
C TRP A 83 -2.71 -6.35 -7.58
N MET A 84 -3.13 -5.15 -7.97
CA MET A 84 -4.49 -4.69 -7.76
C MET A 84 -5.44 -5.49 -8.68
N PRO A 85 -6.41 -6.23 -8.12
CA PRO A 85 -7.15 -7.26 -8.86
C PRO A 85 -8.16 -6.69 -9.86
N PHE A 86 -8.58 -5.45 -9.67
CA PHE A 86 -9.50 -4.75 -10.56
C PHE A 86 -9.21 -3.24 -10.55
N PRO A 87 -9.55 -2.52 -11.62
CA PRO A 87 -9.29 -1.10 -11.70
C PRO A 87 -10.18 -0.34 -10.72
N LEU A 88 -9.56 0.57 -9.95
CA LEU A 88 -10.23 1.65 -9.24
C LEU A 88 -9.57 2.96 -9.64
N PRO A 89 -10.34 4.06 -9.76
CA PRO A 89 -9.81 5.33 -10.26
C PRO A 89 -8.79 5.97 -9.32
N TRP A 90 -8.83 5.65 -8.01
CA TRP A 90 -7.99 6.29 -7.00
C TRP A 90 -7.11 5.30 -6.26
N VAL A 91 -5.98 5.79 -5.77
CA VAL A 91 -5.16 5.12 -4.75
C VAL A 91 -4.82 6.09 -3.63
N SER A 92 -4.91 5.61 -2.40
CA SER A 92 -4.55 6.37 -1.20
C SER A 92 -3.48 5.65 -0.38
N PHE A 93 -2.61 6.43 0.26
CA PHE A 93 -1.53 5.90 1.10
C PHE A 93 -0.99 6.98 2.05
N HIS A 94 -0.36 6.55 3.15
CA HIS A 94 0.39 7.43 4.03
C HIS A 94 1.86 7.46 3.65
N ARG A 95 2.43 8.66 3.53
CA ARG A 95 3.86 8.84 3.30
C ARG A 95 4.38 10.07 4.04
N ARG A 96 5.39 9.87 4.90
CA ARG A 96 6.01 10.94 5.70
C ARG A 96 4.98 11.72 6.54
N GLY A 97 4.09 11.00 7.22
CA GLY A 97 3.06 11.58 8.09
C GLY A 97 1.97 12.35 7.34
N LYS A 98 1.88 12.21 6.02
CA LYS A 98 0.83 12.84 5.22
C LYS A 98 0.05 11.78 4.48
N TRP A 99 -1.27 11.85 4.59
CA TRP A 99 -2.18 11.15 3.71
C TRP A 99 -2.09 11.74 2.30
N ARG A 100 -2.20 10.85 1.32
CA ARG A 100 -2.19 11.16 -0.10
C ARG A 100 -3.30 10.35 -0.76
N VAL A 101 -4.00 11.00 -1.67
CA VAL A 101 -4.91 10.37 -2.62
C VAL A 101 -4.47 10.86 -3.99
N MET A 102 -4.39 9.96 -4.95
CA MET A 102 -3.95 10.24 -6.31
C MET A 102 -4.81 9.44 -7.28
N GLU A 103 -4.94 9.95 -8.51
CA GLU A 103 -5.53 9.17 -9.58
C GLU A 103 -4.59 8.01 -9.93
N MET A 104 -5.16 6.84 -10.24
CA MET A 104 -4.36 5.67 -10.60
C MET A 104 -3.48 5.95 -11.82
N GLU A 105 -4.03 6.69 -12.79
CA GLU A 105 -3.31 7.11 -14.01
C GLU A 105 -2.06 7.94 -13.69
N GLU A 106 -2.14 8.87 -12.72
CA GLU A 106 -0.98 9.66 -12.28
C GLU A 106 0.10 8.77 -11.66
N VAL A 107 -0.30 7.73 -10.90
CA VAL A 107 0.63 6.79 -10.30
C VAL A 107 1.31 5.92 -11.36
N GLU A 108 0.58 5.47 -12.37
CA GLU A 108 1.12 4.72 -13.50
C GLU A 108 2.14 5.55 -14.30
N LEU A 109 1.83 6.83 -14.55
CA LEU A 109 2.77 7.77 -15.18
C LEU A 109 4.05 7.94 -14.34
N LEU A 110 3.93 8.07 -13.02
CA LEU A 110 5.10 8.16 -12.12
C LEU A 110 5.92 6.87 -12.08
N VAL A 111 5.27 5.72 -12.19
CA VAL A 111 5.90 4.40 -12.25
C VAL A 111 6.66 4.24 -13.58
N GLY A 112 6.06 4.62 -14.71
CA GLY A 112 6.63 4.49 -16.05
C GLY A 112 7.74 5.50 -16.39
N SER A 113 7.72 6.70 -15.82
CA SER A 113 8.54 7.84 -16.28
C SER A 113 9.98 7.91 -15.73
N ARG A 114 10.50 6.89 -15.02
CA ARG A 114 11.87 6.95 -14.44
C ARG A 114 12.72 5.71 -14.76
N PRO A 115 13.69 5.81 -15.69
CA PRO A 115 14.78 4.84 -15.77
C PRO A 115 15.60 4.87 -14.47
N ARG A 116 16.07 3.70 -14.02
CA ARG A 116 17.06 3.62 -12.93
C ARG A 116 18.31 4.40 -13.36
N ARG A 117 18.78 5.36 -12.56
CA ARG A 117 20.22 5.68 -12.57
C ARG A 117 20.93 4.44 -12.03
N SER A 118 21.44 3.62 -12.95
CA SER A 118 22.44 2.61 -12.64
C SER A 118 23.66 3.33 -12.08
N SER A 119 23.92 3.15 -10.79
CA SER A 119 25.22 3.45 -10.20
C SER A 119 26.21 2.41 -10.75
N GLN A 120 26.69 2.65 -11.97
CA GLN A 120 27.90 2.01 -12.49
C GLN A 120 29.11 2.70 -11.88
N GLY A 121 29.93 1.90 -11.19
CA GLY A 121 31.39 2.00 -11.17
C GLY A 121 32.02 3.25 -10.55
N ARG A 122 32.56 3.09 -9.35
CA ARG A 122 33.95 3.47 -9.11
C ARG A 122 34.67 2.28 -8.49
N MET A 123 35.55 1.67 -9.28
CA MET A 123 36.72 0.93 -8.80
C MET A 123 37.61 1.87 -7.99
#